data_AF-A0AA95JTA1-F1
#
_entry.id   AF-A0AA95JTA1-F1
#
_cell.length_a   1.000
_cell.length_b   1.000
_cell.length_c   1.000
_cell.angle_alpha   90.00
_cell.angle_beta   90.00
_cell.angle_gamma   90.00
#
_symmetry.space_group_name_H-M   'P 1'
#
loop_
_entity.id
_entity.type
_entity.pdbx_description
1 polymer ?
#
loop_
_entity_poly.entity_id
_entity_poly.type
_entity_poly.pdbx_seq_one_letter_code
_entity_poly.pdbx_strand_id
1 'polypeptide(L)'
;MSRSVAWVAHLRSGGTTPWRAFCAQMPDTAPAPADAADIPGAQQLEALRRLNQVGRPSPTLVDRVLAGDLVGRGRGDLGLLGEPHVRFGTPPVDPAELPTTELLRVLTGLLAEDVVRTGLPQRPAGRRPRIRRVRYQLSGDPWLAVPMRAELARHGYPPGGGRAVTYLVGRDLGGMLIDAWTRRSLVDGAAGWEAWLRKLRRADRLPARADLARQARWWARRVGPENVRIVTDPALVPSILGVDLALPRPPVLAADALDLARRISPLVGLFAGPGHREELMLHGLVPRLARVPGAPLALPQRFEGWVARRARLVHEELTGGDYAVLGDPALVLGGPGAAAAPDASGRAGGSPSEEAVLTLALRTLLENDPHSRVEGA
;
A
#
# COMPACT_ATOMS: atom_id res chain seq x y z
N MET A 1 -15.91 -40.45 -8.27
CA MET A 1 -15.22 -39.16 -8.12
C MET A 1 -15.79 -38.48 -6.89
N SER A 2 -14.97 -38.05 -5.93
CA SER A 2 -15.46 -37.37 -4.72
C SER A 2 -16.08 -36.01 -5.07
N ARG A 3 -16.94 -35.46 -4.20
CA ARG A 3 -17.57 -34.15 -4.39
C ARG A 3 -16.53 -33.03 -4.47
N SER A 4 -15.53 -33.08 -3.59
CA SER A 4 -14.37 -32.19 -3.59
C SER A 4 -13.62 -32.17 -4.93
N VAL A 5 -13.22 -33.33 -5.47
CA VAL A 5 -12.51 -33.41 -6.77
C VAL A 5 -13.38 -32.89 -7.91
N ALA A 6 -14.67 -33.20 -7.88
CA ALA A 6 -15.62 -32.71 -8.88
C ALA A 6 -15.78 -31.19 -8.85
N TRP A 7 -15.80 -30.60 -7.65
CA TRP A 7 -15.89 -29.15 -7.52
C TRP A 7 -14.61 -28.46 -7.97
N VAL A 8 -13.43 -29.03 -7.67
CA VAL A 8 -12.15 -28.55 -8.22
C VAL A 8 -12.19 -28.54 -9.75
N ALA A 9 -12.66 -29.63 -10.38
CA ALA A 9 -12.81 -29.69 -11.83
C ALA A 9 -13.82 -28.65 -12.37
N HIS A 10 -14.94 -28.44 -11.66
CA HIS A 10 -15.92 -27.39 -11.98
C HIS A 10 -15.31 -25.99 -11.92
N LEU A 11 -14.53 -25.67 -10.88
CA LEU A 11 -13.87 -24.37 -10.76
C LEU A 11 -12.78 -24.20 -11.82
N ARG A 12 -12.02 -25.25 -12.14
CA ARG A 12 -11.01 -25.24 -13.21
C ARG A 12 -11.62 -24.95 -14.59
N SER A 13 -12.87 -25.35 -14.83
CA SER A 13 -13.58 -25.06 -16.08
C SER A 13 -14.29 -23.69 -16.09
N GLY A 14 -14.06 -22.85 -15.07
CA GLY A 14 -14.66 -21.52 -14.96
C GLY A 14 -15.97 -21.47 -14.16
N GLY A 15 -16.32 -22.55 -13.46
CA GLY A 15 -17.49 -22.61 -12.60
C GLY A 15 -17.46 -21.61 -11.44
N THR A 16 -18.63 -21.09 -11.08
CA THR A 16 -18.80 -20.07 -10.02
C THR A 16 -19.72 -20.53 -8.88
N THR A 17 -20.20 -21.79 -8.94
CA THR A 17 -21.20 -22.32 -8.01
C THR A 17 -20.61 -22.47 -6.60
N PRO A 18 -21.22 -21.88 -5.56
CA PRO A 18 -20.80 -22.07 -4.18
C PRO A 18 -20.85 -23.54 -3.74
N TRP A 19 -19.96 -23.93 -2.83
CA TRP A 19 -19.79 -25.33 -2.39
C TRP A 19 -21.08 -26.01 -1.97
N ARG A 20 -21.86 -25.43 -1.05
CA ARG A 20 -23.14 -26.04 -0.61
C ARG A 20 -24.14 -26.24 -1.75
N ALA A 21 -24.25 -25.25 -2.63
CA ALA A 21 -25.15 -25.33 -3.78
C ALA A 21 -24.70 -26.41 -4.78
N PHE A 22 -23.38 -26.56 -4.96
CA PHE A 22 -22.80 -27.61 -5.78
C PHE A 22 -23.05 -29.01 -5.19
N CYS A 23 -22.84 -29.18 -3.88
CA CYS A 23 -23.09 -30.44 -3.18
C CYS A 23 -24.56 -30.87 -3.24
N ALA A 24 -25.50 -29.93 -3.14
CA ALA A 24 -26.94 -30.22 -3.24
C ALA A 24 -27.36 -30.79 -4.60
N GLN A 25 -26.56 -30.57 -5.65
CA GLN A 25 -26.82 -31.07 -7.01
C GLN A 25 -26.17 -32.44 -7.26
N MET A 26 -25.41 -32.97 -6.30
CA MET A 26 -24.59 -34.17 -6.45
C MET A 26 -25.10 -35.33 -5.58
N PRO A 27 -25.25 -36.55 -6.13
CA PRO A 27 -25.69 -37.72 -5.38
C PRO A 27 -24.76 -38.00 -4.18
N ASP A 28 -25.33 -38.48 -3.07
CA ASP A 28 -24.63 -38.76 -1.80
C ASP A 28 -23.74 -40.00 -1.81
N THR A 29 -23.57 -40.62 -2.98
CA THR A 29 -22.89 -41.92 -3.17
C THR A 29 -21.46 -41.78 -3.71
N ALA A 30 -20.92 -40.57 -3.77
CA ALA A 30 -19.55 -40.34 -4.22
C ALA A 30 -18.54 -40.91 -3.21
N PRO A 31 -17.61 -41.80 -3.63
CA PRO A 31 -16.58 -42.31 -2.73
C PRO A 31 -15.70 -41.16 -2.23
N ALA A 32 -15.29 -41.23 -0.96
CA ALA A 32 -14.35 -40.29 -0.36
C ALA A 32 -13.04 -40.25 -1.16
N PRO A 33 -12.34 -39.11 -1.21
CA PRO A 33 -11.02 -39.02 -1.84
C PRO A 33 -10.04 -39.97 -1.14
N ALA A 34 -9.18 -40.62 -1.92
CA ALA A 34 -8.20 -41.58 -1.41
C ALA A 34 -7.17 -40.91 -0.48
N ASP A 35 -6.83 -39.65 -0.75
CA ASP A 35 -6.00 -38.79 0.11
C ASP A 35 -6.62 -37.40 0.23
N ALA A 36 -6.98 -37.02 1.47
CA ALA A 36 -7.47 -35.67 1.77
C ALA A 36 -6.37 -34.60 1.62
N ALA A 37 -5.10 -35.01 1.54
CA ALA A 37 -3.93 -34.14 1.38
C ALA A 37 -3.81 -33.53 -0.03
N ASP A 38 -4.50 -34.08 -1.03
CA ASP A 38 -4.41 -33.64 -2.43
C ASP A 38 -5.46 -32.58 -2.82
N ILE A 39 -6.34 -32.21 -1.89
CA ILE A 39 -7.41 -31.22 -2.15
C ILE A 39 -6.94 -29.84 -1.68
N PRO A 40 -6.94 -28.83 -2.57
CA PRO A 40 -6.64 -27.45 -2.19
C PRO A 40 -7.57 -26.95 -1.06
N GLY A 41 -7.04 -26.10 -0.18
CA GLY A 41 -7.80 -25.56 0.94
C GLY A 41 -9.03 -24.75 0.50
N ALA A 42 -10.00 -24.63 1.41
CA ALA A 42 -11.23 -23.86 1.19
C ALA A 42 -10.96 -22.41 0.76
N GLN A 43 -9.87 -21.82 1.24
CA GLN A 43 -9.43 -20.48 0.86
C GLN A 43 -9.07 -20.37 -0.62
N GLN A 44 -8.25 -21.30 -1.13
CA GLN A 44 -7.82 -21.33 -2.53
C GLN A 44 -9.02 -21.57 -3.46
N LEU A 45 -9.93 -22.47 -3.07
CA LEU A 45 -11.12 -22.80 -3.85
C LEU A 45 -12.11 -21.64 -3.93
N GLU A 46 -12.39 -20.96 -2.81
CA GLU A 46 -13.24 -19.76 -2.83
C GLU A 46 -12.57 -18.59 -3.56
N ALA A 47 -11.25 -18.41 -3.42
CA ALA A 47 -10.50 -17.41 -4.16
C ALA A 47 -10.63 -17.63 -5.68
N LEU A 48 -10.47 -18.88 -6.14
CA LEU A 48 -10.67 -19.24 -7.56
C LEU A 48 -12.13 -19.03 -8.00
N ARG A 49 -13.11 -19.42 -7.18
CA ARG A 49 -14.53 -19.20 -7.48
C ARG A 49 -14.85 -17.71 -7.68
N ARG A 50 -14.34 -16.83 -6.80
CA ARG A 50 -14.50 -15.38 -6.95
C ARG A 50 -13.71 -14.81 -8.13
N LEU A 51 -12.54 -15.38 -8.44
CA LEU A 51 -11.78 -15.01 -9.64
C LEU A 51 -12.58 -15.29 -10.91
N ASN A 52 -13.21 -16.46 -11.00
CA ASN A 52 -14.11 -16.83 -12.10
C ASN A 52 -15.34 -15.92 -12.22
N GLN A 53 -15.79 -15.28 -11.13
CA GLN A 53 -16.88 -14.30 -11.16
C GLN A 53 -16.45 -12.95 -11.72
N VAL A 54 -15.17 -12.58 -11.57
CA VAL A 54 -14.61 -11.31 -12.04
C VAL A 54 -14.14 -11.42 -13.50
N GLY A 55 -13.76 -12.62 -13.94
CA GLY A 55 -13.32 -12.85 -15.32
C GLY A 55 -12.92 -14.29 -15.59
N ARG A 56 -12.14 -14.49 -16.65
CA ARG A 56 -11.69 -15.81 -17.10
C ARG A 56 -10.19 -15.95 -16.87
N PRO A 57 -9.76 -16.59 -15.77
CA PRO A 57 -8.34 -16.84 -15.53
C PRO A 57 -7.79 -17.86 -16.54
N SER A 58 -6.52 -17.72 -16.92
CA SER A 58 -5.82 -18.73 -17.71
C SER A 58 -5.60 -20.02 -16.91
N PRO A 59 -5.40 -21.18 -17.56
CA PRO A 59 -5.08 -22.43 -16.86
C PRO A 59 -3.88 -22.30 -15.92
N THR A 60 -2.85 -21.55 -16.33
CA THR A 60 -1.67 -21.29 -15.50
C THR A 60 -2.00 -20.50 -14.25
N LEU A 61 -2.85 -19.47 -14.33
CA LEU A 61 -3.30 -18.72 -13.16
C LEU A 61 -4.18 -19.58 -12.24
N VAL A 62 -5.04 -20.43 -12.80
CA VAL A 62 -5.85 -21.40 -12.03
C VAL A 62 -4.95 -22.32 -11.22
N ASP A 63 -3.93 -22.93 -11.85
CA ASP A 63 -3.00 -23.81 -11.16
C ASP A 63 -2.23 -23.09 -10.05
N ARG A 64 -1.80 -21.85 -10.31
CA ARG A 64 -1.13 -21.02 -9.30
C ARG A 64 -2.04 -20.71 -8.10
N VAL A 65 -3.33 -20.43 -8.32
CA VAL A 65 -4.27 -20.18 -7.23
C VAL A 65 -4.49 -21.44 -6.39
N LEU A 66 -4.66 -22.59 -7.04
CA LEU A 66 -4.89 -23.86 -6.35
C LEU A 66 -3.66 -24.37 -5.59
N ALA A 67 -2.45 -24.12 -6.11
CA ALA A 67 -1.19 -24.46 -5.46
C ALA A 67 -0.66 -23.35 -4.53
N GLY A 68 -1.40 -22.25 -4.38
CA GLY A 68 -0.94 -21.07 -3.64
C GLY A 68 -0.87 -21.31 -2.13
N ASP A 69 0.27 -20.98 -1.54
CA ASP A 69 0.48 -21.06 -0.10
C ASP A 69 -0.28 -19.95 0.65
N LEU A 70 -0.77 -20.28 1.85
CA LEU A 70 -1.31 -19.30 2.77
C LEU A 70 -0.20 -18.52 3.47
N VAL A 71 -0.10 -17.22 3.16
CA VAL A 71 0.89 -16.34 3.78
C VAL A 71 0.39 -15.72 5.10
N GLY A 72 1.34 -15.43 5.99
CA GLY A 72 1.10 -14.70 7.24
C GLY A 72 0.54 -15.54 8.41
N ARG A 73 0.16 -14.87 9.50
CA ARG A 73 -0.47 -15.50 10.68
C ARG A 73 -1.97 -15.71 10.42
N GLY A 74 -2.48 -16.89 10.76
CA GLY A 74 -3.90 -17.23 10.62
C GLY A 74 -4.09 -18.75 10.64
N ARG A 75 -5.27 -19.20 10.22
CA ARG A 75 -5.53 -20.63 10.02
C ARG A 75 -4.66 -21.17 8.88
N GLY A 76 -4.25 -22.43 8.98
CA GLY A 76 -3.68 -23.16 7.83
C GLY A 76 -4.76 -23.46 6.78
N ASP A 77 -4.47 -24.37 5.86
CA ASP A 77 -5.48 -24.79 4.88
C ASP A 77 -6.70 -25.37 5.60
N LEU A 78 -7.87 -24.88 5.22
CA LEU A 78 -9.14 -25.28 5.83
C LEU A 78 -9.80 -26.37 4.99
N GLY A 79 -10.25 -27.43 5.65
CA GLY A 79 -11.04 -28.48 5.01
C GLY A 79 -12.43 -28.01 4.60
N LEU A 80 -13.05 -28.75 3.67
CA LEU A 80 -14.40 -28.47 3.18
C LEU A 80 -15.47 -29.11 4.08
N LEU A 81 -16.51 -28.34 4.38
CA LEU A 81 -17.67 -28.84 5.14
C LEU A 81 -18.30 -30.04 4.42
N GLY A 82 -18.45 -31.16 5.14
CA GLY A 82 -19.02 -32.40 4.60
C GLY A 82 -18.01 -33.38 3.99
N GLU A 83 -16.74 -33.02 3.90
CA GLU A 83 -15.66 -33.94 3.54
C GLU A 83 -15.01 -34.56 4.81
N PRO A 84 -14.38 -35.74 4.71
CA PRO A 84 -13.65 -36.33 5.83
C PRO A 84 -12.56 -35.38 6.36
N HIS A 85 -12.49 -35.20 7.67
CA HIS A 85 -11.52 -34.32 8.33
C HIS A 85 -10.81 -35.06 9.47
N VAL A 86 -9.52 -34.80 9.63
CA VAL A 86 -8.74 -35.29 10.78
C VAL A 86 -9.31 -34.73 12.08
N ARG A 87 -9.40 -35.54 13.14
CA ARG A 87 -10.00 -35.10 14.42
C ARG A 87 -9.28 -33.92 15.10
N PHE A 88 -8.05 -33.62 14.67
CA PHE A 88 -7.22 -32.55 15.22
C PHE A 88 -6.99 -31.47 14.15
N GLY A 89 -7.36 -30.23 14.45
CA GLY A 89 -7.19 -29.10 13.53
C GLY A 89 -8.30 -28.07 13.63
N THR A 90 -8.28 -27.09 12.72
CA THR A 90 -9.40 -26.15 12.58
C THR A 90 -10.54 -26.87 11.87
N PRO A 91 -11.79 -26.79 12.35
CA PRO A 91 -12.90 -27.51 11.74
C PRO A 91 -13.11 -27.11 10.28
N PRO A 92 -13.62 -28.03 9.44
CA PRO A 92 -13.94 -27.75 8.07
C PRO A 92 -15.04 -26.68 7.98
N VAL A 93 -15.01 -25.91 6.89
CA VAL A 93 -15.83 -24.70 6.70
C VAL A 93 -16.56 -24.75 5.37
N ASP A 94 -17.63 -23.96 5.26
CA ASP A 94 -18.16 -23.60 3.95
C ASP A 94 -17.28 -22.48 3.35
N PRO A 95 -16.63 -22.71 2.20
CA PRO A 95 -15.80 -21.70 1.54
C PRO A 95 -16.53 -20.36 1.31
N ALA A 96 -17.84 -20.38 1.05
CA ALA A 96 -18.61 -19.16 0.78
C ALA A 96 -18.79 -18.26 2.03
N GLU A 97 -18.65 -18.83 3.22
CA GLU A 97 -18.75 -18.12 4.51
C GLU A 97 -17.39 -17.60 5.00
N LEU A 98 -16.31 -17.84 4.24
CA LEU A 98 -14.99 -17.38 4.62
C LEU A 98 -14.91 -15.85 4.68
N PRO A 99 -14.30 -15.29 5.74
CA PRO A 99 -13.99 -13.87 5.78
C PRO A 99 -13.09 -13.48 4.60
N THR A 100 -13.33 -12.30 4.03
CA THR A 100 -12.53 -11.73 2.93
C THR A 100 -11.03 -11.67 3.26
N THR A 101 -10.68 -11.52 4.53
CA THR A 101 -9.28 -11.54 5.00
C THR A 101 -8.56 -12.86 4.71
N GLU A 102 -9.24 -14.00 4.75
CA GLU A 102 -8.65 -15.31 4.46
C GLU A 102 -8.34 -15.44 2.96
N LEU A 103 -9.23 -14.96 2.09
CA LEU A 103 -9.00 -14.94 0.64
C LEU A 103 -7.85 -14.00 0.27
N LEU A 104 -7.80 -12.82 0.91
CA LEU A 104 -6.72 -11.87 0.72
C LEU A 104 -5.34 -12.44 1.07
N ARG A 105 -5.22 -13.45 1.94
CA ARG A 105 -3.94 -14.10 2.22
C ARG A 105 -3.43 -14.87 0.99
N VAL A 106 -4.29 -15.64 0.32
CA VAL A 106 -3.93 -16.34 -0.91
C VAL A 106 -3.54 -15.33 -2.00
N LEU A 107 -4.41 -14.35 -2.25
CA LEU A 107 -4.19 -13.40 -3.36
C LEU A 107 -2.98 -12.49 -3.16
N THR A 108 -2.71 -12.06 -1.93
CA THR A 108 -1.55 -11.18 -1.66
C THR A 108 -0.22 -11.91 -1.79
N GLY A 109 -0.18 -13.22 -1.51
CA GLY A 109 0.95 -14.09 -1.83
C GLY A 109 1.25 -14.10 -3.33
N LEU A 110 0.26 -14.44 -4.14
CA LEU A 110 0.40 -14.50 -5.61
C LEU A 110 0.78 -13.14 -6.22
N LEU A 111 0.18 -12.05 -5.75
CA LEU A 111 0.51 -10.70 -6.21
C LEU A 111 1.93 -10.29 -5.80
N ALA A 112 2.40 -10.71 -4.62
CA ALA A 112 3.77 -10.45 -4.20
C ALA A 112 4.78 -11.19 -5.09
N GLU A 113 4.52 -12.44 -5.44
CA GLU A 113 5.32 -13.17 -6.43
C GLU A 113 5.34 -12.46 -7.78
N ASP A 114 4.19 -11.97 -8.26
CA ASP A 114 4.10 -11.25 -9.53
C ASP A 114 4.93 -9.96 -9.51
N VAL A 115 4.91 -9.21 -8.40
CA VAL A 115 5.76 -8.02 -8.21
C VAL A 115 7.24 -8.38 -8.29
N VAL A 116 7.66 -9.47 -7.64
CA VAL A 116 9.06 -9.94 -7.69
C VAL A 116 9.44 -10.40 -9.09
N ARG A 117 8.56 -11.18 -9.74
CA ARG A 117 8.79 -11.73 -11.09
C ARG A 117 8.89 -10.65 -12.15
N THR A 118 8.08 -9.60 -12.03
CA THR A 118 8.13 -8.43 -12.94
C THR A 118 9.49 -7.72 -12.85
N GLY A 119 10.10 -7.72 -11.66
CA GLY A 119 11.39 -7.06 -11.43
C GLY A 119 11.29 -5.53 -11.47
N LEU A 120 12.46 -4.89 -11.47
CA LEU A 120 12.56 -3.42 -11.51
C LEU A 120 12.61 -2.93 -12.96
N PRO A 121 11.93 -1.80 -13.27
CA PRO A 121 12.18 -1.12 -14.53
C PRO A 121 13.62 -0.62 -14.58
N GLN A 122 14.21 -0.59 -15.78
CA GLN A 122 15.54 -0.02 -15.98
C GLN A 122 15.53 1.47 -15.59
N ARG A 123 16.41 1.85 -14.66
CA ARG A 123 16.56 3.25 -14.26
C ARG A 123 17.24 4.03 -15.39
N PRO A 124 16.67 5.16 -15.85
CA PRO A 124 17.37 6.02 -16.79
C PRO A 124 18.67 6.54 -16.18
N ALA A 125 19.73 6.63 -16.97
CA ALA A 125 21.01 7.15 -16.53
C ALA A 125 20.88 8.60 -16.04
N GLY A 126 21.48 8.90 -14.89
CA GLY A 126 21.52 10.25 -14.34
C GLY A 126 22.46 11.17 -15.14
N ARG A 127 22.19 12.48 -15.11
CA ARG A 127 23.11 13.47 -15.68
C ARG A 127 24.34 13.66 -14.79
N ARG A 128 25.48 14.01 -15.41
CA ARG A 128 26.68 14.41 -14.64
C ARG A 128 26.38 15.66 -13.81
N PRO A 129 26.85 15.73 -12.56
CA PRO A 129 26.50 16.82 -11.68
C PRO A 129 27.20 18.13 -12.08
N ARG A 130 26.46 19.25 -12.04
CA ARG A 130 26.89 20.57 -12.55
C ARG A 130 28.04 21.17 -11.73
N ILE A 131 28.83 22.09 -12.30
CA ILE A 131 30.01 22.67 -11.63
C ILE A 131 29.62 23.72 -10.56
N ARG A 132 28.61 24.55 -10.83
CA ARG A 132 28.05 25.51 -9.87
C ARG A 132 26.81 24.88 -9.21
N ARG A 133 26.94 24.45 -7.95
CA ARG A 133 25.89 23.73 -7.22
C ARG A 133 25.35 24.55 -6.05
N VAL A 134 24.03 24.57 -5.91
CA VAL A 134 23.37 24.99 -4.68
C VAL A 134 23.61 23.91 -3.62
N ARG A 135 24.09 24.32 -2.45
CA ARG A 135 24.41 23.39 -1.35
C ARG A 135 23.18 23.24 -0.46
N TYR A 136 22.52 22.10 -0.56
CA TYR A 136 21.28 21.87 0.17
C TYR A 136 21.19 20.43 0.70
N GLN A 137 20.42 20.25 1.74
CA GLN A 137 19.88 18.97 2.19
C GLN A 137 18.37 19.06 2.13
N LEU A 138 17.70 18.03 1.61
CA LEU A 138 16.25 17.96 1.53
C LEU A 138 15.74 16.80 2.39
N SER A 139 15.00 17.15 3.43
CA SER A 139 14.42 16.25 4.43
C SER A 139 12.98 16.69 4.71
N GLY A 140 12.30 16.05 5.67
CA GLY A 140 10.90 16.33 6.01
C GLY A 140 10.02 15.13 5.71
N ASP A 141 8.86 15.37 5.13
CA ASP A 141 7.96 14.31 4.68
C ASP A 141 8.67 13.45 3.61
N PRO A 142 8.94 12.16 3.87
CA PRO A 142 9.66 11.32 2.93
C PRO A 142 8.88 11.02 1.65
N TRP A 143 7.54 11.08 1.67
CA TRP A 143 6.75 10.88 0.46
C TRP A 143 6.94 12.03 -0.53
N LEU A 144 7.19 13.25 -0.03
CA LEU A 144 7.50 14.44 -0.84
C LEU A 144 9.00 14.56 -1.14
N ALA A 145 9.85 14.54 -0.10
CA ALA A 145 11.26 14.89 -0.21
C ALA A 145 12.10 13.85 -0.97
N VAL A 146 11.76 12.55 -0.90
CA VAL A 146 12.55 11.51 -1.58
C VAL A 146 12.42 11.59 -3.10
N PRO A 147 11.20 11.64 -3.70
CA PRO A 147 11.06 11.83 -5.15
C PRO A 147 11.67 13.15 -5.64
N MET A 148 11.48 14.25 -4.89
CA MET A 148 12.08 15.54 -5.23
C MET A 148 13.61 15.46 -5.28
N ARG A 149 14.23 14.84 -4.30
CA ARG A 149 15.70 14.67 -4.24
C ARG A 149 16.21 13.77 -5.36
N ALA A 150 15.49 12.69 -5.68
CA ALA A 150 15.83 11.81 -6.79
C ALA A 150 15.78 12.56 -8.13
N GLU A 151 14.75 13.38 -8.34
CA GLU A 151 14.60 14.18 -9.55
C GLU A 151 15.69 15.27 -9.67
N LEU A 152 15.94 16.01 -8.59
CA LEU A 152 17.03 17.00 -8.53
C LEU A 152 18.39 16.35 -8.87
N ALA A 153 18.68 15.20 -8.26
CA ALA A 153 19.91 14.46 -8.54
C ALA A 153 19.99 13.99 -9.99
N ARG A 154 18.90 13.48 -10.57
CA ARG A 154 18.80 13.04 -11.97
C ARG A 154 19.14 14.18 -12.95
N HIS A 155 18.79 15.42 -12.60
CA HIS A 155 19.09 16.62 -13.39
C HIS A 155 20.42 17.32 -13.04
N GLY A 156 21.25 16.69 -12.21
CA GLY A 156 22.59 17.19 -11.91
C GLY A 156 22.66 18.16 -10.72
N TYR A 157 21.63 18.18 -9.87
CA TYR A 157 21.55 18.92 -8.61
C TYR A 157 21.53 17.96 -7.40
N PRO A 158 22.56 17.11 -7.18
CA PRO A 158 22.57 16.21 -6.04
C PRO A 158 22.64 16.99 -4.72
N PRO A 159 21.97 16.52 -3.64
CA PRO A 159 22.06 17.11 -2.32
C PRO A 159 23.48 17.01 -1.74
N GLY A 160 23.85 17.92 -0.86
CA GLY A 160 25.11 17.92 -0.12
C GLY A 160 25.98 19.15 -0.31
N GLY A 161 27.25 19.01 0.08
CA GLY A 161 28.24 20.09 0.14
C GLY A 161 28.48 20.60 1.57
N GLY A 162 29.67 21.13 1.83
CA GLY A 162 30.01 21.72 3.13
C GLY A 162 29.12 22.94 3.43
N ARG A 163 28.57 23.00 4.65
CA ARG A 163 27.61 24.03 5.12
C ARG A 163 26.30 24.08 4.31
N ALA A 164 25.82 22.92 3.86
CA ALA A 164 24.52 22.84 3.19
C ALA A 164 23.38 23.21 4.15
N VAL A 165 22.44 24.02 3.65
CA VAL A 165 21.21 24.36 4.35
C VAL A 165 20.28 23.16 4.31
N THR A 166 19.67 22.82 5.45
CA THR A 166 18.65 21.77 5.55
C THR A 166 17.26 22.36 5.36
N TYR A 167 16.61 21.95 4.27
CA TYR A 167 15.21 22.26 3.97
C TYR A 167 14.32 21.11 4.44
N LEU A 168 13.39 21.42 5.34
CA LEU A 168 12.38 20.49 5.85
C LEU A 168 11.06 20.75 5.13
N VAL A 169 10.77 19.92 4.13
CA VAL A 169 9.55 20.01 3.32
C VAL A 169 8.42 19.27 4.01
N GLY A 170 7.28 19.92 4.13
CA GLY A 170 6.05 19.27 4.58
C GLY A 170 4.82 19.96 4.01
N ARG A 171 3.65 19.58 4.53
CA ARG A 171 2.35 20.12 4.17
C ARG A 171 1.43 20.11 5.39
N ASP A 172 0.11 20.13 5.19
CA ASP A 172 -0.86 19.97 6.28
C ASP A 172 -0.61 18.68 7.08
N LEU A 173 -0.91 18.71 8.39
CA LEU A 173 -0.63 17.56 9.25
C LEU A 173 -1.41 16.29 8.85
N GLY A 174 -2.63 16.44 8.33
CA GLY A 174 -3.43 15.32 7.85
C GLY A 174 -2.76 14.61 6.67
N GLY A 175 -2.34 15.39 5.68
CA GLY A 175 -1.56 14.95 4.53
C GLY A 175 -0.25 14.27 4.94
N MET A 176 0.53 14.86 5.85
CA MET A 176 1.77 14.25 6.34
C MET A 176 1.54 12.93 7.11
N LEU A 177 0.40 12.76 7.79
CA LEU A 177 0.04 11.48 8.42
C LEU A 177 -0.29 10.40 7.39
N ILE A 178 -1.03 10.77 6.34
CA ILE A 178 -1.33 9.89 5.19
C ILE A 178 -0.02 9.48 4.51
N ASP A 179 0.87 10.43 4.25
CA ASP A 179 2.17 10.19 3.60
C ASP A 179 3.08 9.31 4.46
N ALA A 180 3.12 9.55 5.78
CA ALA A 180 3.86 8.72 6.71
C ALA A 180 3.35 7.28 6.75
N TRP A 181 2.02 7.07 6.72
CA TRP A 181 1.45 5.72 6.64
C TRP A 181 1.65 5.09 5.26
N THR A 182 1.52 5.86 4.18
CA THR A 182 1.78 5.40 2.80
C THR A 182 3.20 4.86 2.68
N ARG A 183 4.19 5.65 3.11
CA ARG A 183 5.60 5.23 3.12
C ARG A 183 5.79 3.98 3.97
N ARG A 184 5.16 3.91 5.15
CA ARG A 184 5.27 2.76 6.05
C ARG A 184 4.65 1.50 5.44
N SER A 185 3.49 1.62 4.81
CA SER A 185 2.78 0.55 4.10
C SER A 185 3.61 -0.04 2.98
N LEU A 186 4.41 0.78 2.30
CA LEU A 186 5.24 0.34 1.18
C LEU A 186 6.60 -0.24 1.62
N VAL A 187 7.14 0.21 2.76
CA VAL A 187 8.57 0.02 3.06
C VAL A 187 8.83 -0.69 4.37
N ASP A 188 8.06 -0.43 5.42
CA ASP A 188 8.37 -0.89 6.78
C ASP A 188 7.37 -1.94 7.29
N GLY A 189 6.27 -2.13 6.56
CA GLY A 189 5.08 -2.85 7.03
C GLY A 189 4.26 -1.99 8.02
N ALA A 190 2.96 -1.90 7.77
CA ALA A 190 2.03 -1.14 8.60
C ALA A 190 0.85 -1.98 9.08
N ALA A 191 0.38 -1.67 10.29
CA ALA A 191 -0.97 -2.03 10.69
C ALA A 191 -1.99 -1.30 9.79
N GLY A 192 -3.22 -1.79 9.75
CA GLY A 192 -4.32 -1.10 9.06
C GLY A 192 -4.43 0.36 9.52
N TRP A 193 -4.83 1.24 8.60
CA TRP A 193 -4.84 2.70 8.75
C TRP A 193 -5.41 3.17 10.09
N GLU A 194 -6.62 2.71 10.39
CA GLU A 194 -7.34 3.07 11.61
C GLU A 194 -6.67 2.55 12.89
N ALA A 195 -6.10 1.36 12.85
CA ALA A 195 -5.40 0.77 13.99
C ALA A 195 -4.10 1.53 14.27
N TRP A 196 -3.40 1.95 13.22
CA TRP A 196 -2.21 2.80 13.32
C TRP A 196 -2.54 4.17 13.93
N LEU A 197 -3.58 4.85 13.44
CA LEU A 197 -4.05 6.12 14.02
C LEU A 197 -4.50 5.95 15.48
N ARG A 198 -5.21 4.87 15.81
CA ARG A 198 -5.62 4.58 17.19
C ARG A 198 -4.41 4.45 18.12
N LYS A 199 -3.32 3.81 17.67
CA LYS A 199 -2.07 3.72 18.42
C LYS A 199 -1.43 5.09 18.65
N LEU A 200 -1.35 5.93 17.61
CA LEU A 200 -0.80 7.28 17.71
C LEU A 200 -1.62 8.18 18.65
N ARG A 201 -2.95 8.15 18.52
CA ARG A 201 -3.87 8.89 19.40
C ARG A 201 -3.74 8.46 20.85
N ARG A 202 -3.67 7.15 21.12
CA ARG A 202 -3.49 6.62 22.49
C ARG A 202 -2.17 7.05 23.11
N ALA A 203 -1.11 7.16 22.31
CA ALA A 203 0.19 7.65 22.76
C ALA A 203 0.29 9.19 22.77
N ASP A 204 -0.73 9.89 22.27
CA ASP A 204 -0.78 11.33 21.97
C ASP A 204 0.50 11.88 21.31
N ARG A 205 1.05 11.14 20.35
CA ARG A 205 2.32 11.47 19.67
C ARG A 205 2.19 11.33 18.17
N LEU A 206 2.87 12.24 17.46
CA LEU A 206 3.04 12.15 16.01
C LEU A 206 4.17 11.18 15.66
N PRO A 207 4.08 10.48 14.52
CA PRO A 207 5.20 9.74 13.98
C PRO A 207 6.30 10.75 13.59
N ALA A 208 7.57 10.39 13.82
CA ALA A 208 8.69 11.31 13.61
C ALA A 208 8.74 11.93 12.19
N ARG A 209 8.28 11.19 11.17
CA ARG A 209 8.24 11.62 9.77
C ARG A 209 7.15 12.68 9.47
N ALA A 210 6.11 12.79 10.29
CA ALA A 210 5.05 13.80 10.15
C ALA A 210 5.18 14.95 11.18
N ASP A 211 6.18 14.90 12.05
CA ASP A 211 6.42 15.87 13.11
C ASP A 211 7.53 16.84 12.67
N LEU A 212 7.16 17.85 11.87
CA LEU A 212 8.11 18.84 11.34
C LEU A 212 8.84 19.59 12.45
N ALA A 213 8.14 19.95 13.53
CA ALA A 213 8.74 20.69 14.64
C ALA A 213 9.80 19.85 15.37
N ARG A 214 9.53 18.55 15.61
CA ARG A 214 10.54 17.63 16.14
C ARG A 214 11.73 17.47 15.19
N GLN A 215 11.49 17.38 13.89
CA GLN A 215 12.56 17.30 12.89
C GLN A 215 13.41 18.58 12.86
N ALA A 216 12.78 19.75 12.93
CA ALA A 216 13.45 21.04 12.97
C ALA A 216 14.34 21.16 14.21
N ARG A 217 13.85 20.80 15.40
CA ARG A 217 14.66 20.74 16.62
C ARG A 217 15.84 19.77 16.51
N TRP A 218 15.64 18.61 15.87
CA TRP A 218 16.71 17.63 15.69
C TRP A 218 17.81 18.17 14.79
N TRP A 219 17.45 18.80 13.66
CA TRP A 219 18.41 19.40 12.74
C TRP A 219 19.06 20.66 13.32
N ALA A 220 18.32 21.53 14.00
CA ALA A 220 18.86 22.74 14.61
C ALA A 220 19.97 22.41 15.62
N ARG A 221 19.81 21.33 16.42
CA ARG A 221 20.88 20.84 17.31
C ARG A 221 22.11 20.31 16.59
N ARG A 222 21.97 19.87 15.34
CA ARG A 222 23.04 19.22 14.57
C ARG A 222 23.80 20.18 13.66
N VAL A 223 23.10 21.16 13.07
CA VAL A 223 23.66 22.07 12.07
C VAL A 223 23.49 23.56 12.39
N GLY A 224 22.87 23.90 13.53
CA GLY A 224 22.50 25.26 13.90
C GLY A 224 21.14 25.68 13.33
N PRO A 225 20.32 26.44 14.08
CA PRO A 225 18.99 26.88 13.62
C PRO A 225 19.05 27.75 12.34
N GLU A 226 20.12 28.52 12.16
CA GLU A 226 20.37 29.36 10.98
C GLU A 226 20.55 28.56 9.67
N ASN A 227 20.89 27.28 9.80
CA ASN A 227 21.04 26.34 8.69
C ASN A 227 19.81 25.44 8.50
N VAL A 228 18.71 25.70 9.21
CA VAL A 228 17.44 24.99 9.06
C VAL A 228 16.39 25.93 8.48
N ARG A 229 15.69 25.46 7.45
CA ARG A 229 14.57 26.17 6.83
C ARG A 229 13.39 25.20 6.69
N ILE A 230 12.22 25.57 7.19
CA ILE A 230 10.99 24.79 6.96
C ILE A 230 10.33 25.29 5.69
N VAL A 231 9.83 24.39 4.86
CA VAL A 231 9.10 24.69 3.63
C VAL A 231 7.72 24.06 3.76
N THR A 232 6.69 24.89 4.00
CA THR A 232 5.32 24.42 4.23
C THR A 232 4.52 24.22 2.95
N ASP A 233 4.97 24.81 1.85
CA ASP A 233 4.47 24.54 0.50
C ASP A 233 5.57 23.90 -0.37
N PRO A 234 5.45 22.60 -0.70
CA PRO A 234 6.43 21.91 -1.53
C PRO A 234 6.63 22.53 -2.93
N ALA A 235 5.66 23.29 -3.44
CA ALA A 235 5.77 23.97 -4.73
C ALA A 235 6.81 25.11 -4.73
N LEU A 236 7.22 25.59 -3.55
CA LEU A 236 8.25 26.63 -3.41
C LEU A 236 9.68 26.07 -3.55
N VAL A 237 9.87 24.74 -3.45
CA VAL A 237 11.21 24.14 -3.45
C VAL A 237 12.05 24.51 -4.68
N PRO A 238 11.53 24.49 -5.92
CA PRO A 238 12.31 24.88 -7.10
C PRO A 238 12.81 26.33 -7.06
N SER A 239 11.96 27.29 -6.67
CA SER A 239 12.32 28.71 -6.60
C SER A 239 13.31 28.99 -5.46
N ILE A 240 13.12 28.36 -4.30
CA ILE A 240 14.05 28.44 -3.16
C ILE A 240 15.44 27.93 -3.54
N LEU A 241 15.51 26.84 -4.31
CA LEU A 241 16.77 26.26 -4.76
C LEU A 241 17.30 26.91 -6.05
N GLY A 242 16.59 27.88 -6.64
CA GLY A 242 16.99 28.54 -7.88
C GLY A 242 17.11 27.57 -9.07
N VAL A 243 16.26 26.54 -9.13
CA VAL A 243 16.25 25.56 -10.21
C VAL A 243 15.02 25.73 -11.09
N ASP A 244 15.24 25.76 -12.41
CA ASP A 244 14.18 25.68 -13.40
C ASP A 244 13.86 24.20 -13.68
N LEU A 245 13.12 23.59 -12.76
CA LEU A 245 12.76 22.18 -12.80
C LEU A 245 11.41 21.95 -12.13
N ALA A 246 10.46 21.40 -12.87
CA ALA A 246 9.23 20.88 -12.31
C ALA A 246 9.53 19.62 -11.49
N LEU A 247 9.36 19.71 -10.17
CA LEU A 247 9.55 18.56 -9.28
C LEU A 247 8.30 17.67 -9.28
N PRO A 248 8.48 16.33 -9.19
CA PRO A 248 7.37 15.40 -9.21
C PRO A 248 6.48 15.61 -7.99
N ARG A 249 5.16 15.59 -8.23
CA ARG A 249 4.18 15.38 -7.17
C ARG A 249 4.07 13.88 -6.91
N PRO A 250 4.10 13.42 -5.66
CA PRO A 250 3.90 12.00 -5.39
C PRO A 250 2.54 11.52 -5.92
N PRO A 251 2.45 10.28 -6.41
CA PRO A 251 1.18 9.75 -6.87
C PRO A 251 0.19 9.66 -5.71
N VAL A 252 -1.06 10.05 -5.98
CA VAL A 252 -2.18 9.82 -5.07
C VAL A 252 -2.71 8.42 -5.35
N LEU A 253 -2.72 7.58 -4.33
CA LEU A 253 -3.22 6.21 -4.43
C LEU A 253 -4.63 6.14 -3.83
N ALA A 254 -5.52 5.39 -4.48
CA ALA A 254 -6.80 5.03 -3.89
C ALA A 254 -6.59 4.31 -2.54
N ALA A 255 -7.49 4.53 -1.59
CA ALA A 255 -7.40 3.97 -0.24
C ALA A 255 -7.25 2.43 -0.26
N ASP A 256 -8.05 1.76 -1.08
CA ASP A 256 -8.03 0.30 -1.25
C ASP A 256 -6.75 -0.19 -1.92
N ALA A 257 -6.26 0.54 -2.93
CA ALA A 257 -4.99 0.23 -3.59
C ALA A 257 -3.81 0.33 -2.61
N LEU A 258 -3.83 1.32 -1.73
CA LEU A 258 -2.81 1.47 -0.72
C LEU A 258 -2.90 0.40 0.39
N ASP A 259 -4.09 -0.02 0.80
CA ASP A 259 -4.24 -1.15 1.73
C ASP A 259 -3.81 -2.48 1.11
N LEU A 260 -4.07 -2.68 -0.19
CA LEU A 260 -3.54 -3.83 -0.94
C LEU A 260 -2.00 -3.82 -0.94
N ALA A 261 -1.38 -2.68 -1.28
CA ALA A 261 0.07 -2.53 -1.25
C ALA A 261 0.67 -2.79 0.14
N ARG A 262 -0.02 -2.36 1.22
CA ARG A 262 0.37 -2.63 2.61
C ARG A 262 0.43 -4.13 2.92
N ARG A 263 -0.51 -4.91 2.37
CA ARG A 263 -0.58 -6.37 2.57
C ARG A 263 0.49 -7.10 1.73
N ILE A 264 0.79 -6.61 0.53
CA ILE A 264 1.81 -7.16 -0.37
C ILE A 264 3.25 -6.88 0.12
N SER A 265 3.51 -5.67 0.64
CA SER A 265 4.87 -5.21 0.98
C SER A 265 5.70 -6.18 1.84
N PRO A 266 5.17 -6.73 2.95
CA PRO A 266 5.92 -7.69 3.77
C PRO A 266 6.33 -8.95 3.00
N LEU A 267 5.48 -9.44 2.11
CA LEU A 267 5.70 -10.66 1.32
C LEU A 267 6.73 -10.42 0.22
N VAL A 268 6.70 -9.26 -0.44
CA VAL A 268 7.76 -8.87 -1.39
C VAL A 268 9.12 -8.82 -0.67
N GLY A 269 9.16 -8.33 0.57
CA GLY A 269 10.39 -8.36 1.37
C GLY A 269 10.87 -9.77 1.73
N LEU A 270 9.95 -10.73 1.87
CA LEU A 270 10.28 -12.14 2.10
C LEU A 270 10.82 -12.79 0.82
N PHE A 271 10.18 -12.53 -0.32
CA PHE A 271 10.49 -13.18 -1.59
C PHE A 271 11.70 -12.59 -2.34
N ALA A 272 11.91 -11.27 -2.30
CA ALA A 272 13.03 -10.61 -3.00
C ALA A 272 14.30 -10.44 -2.14
N GLY A 273 14.23 -10.78 -0.85
CA GLY A 273 15.29 -10.54 0.11
C GLY A 273 15.42 -9.09 0.57
N PRO A 274 16.30 -8.83 1.56
CA PRO A 274 16.49 -7.51 2.14
C PRO A 274 17.07 -6.53 1.12
N GLY A 275 16.54 -5.30 1.07
CA GLY A 275 17.03 -4.21 0.21
C GLY A 275 16.24 -3.97 -1.07
N HIS A 276 15.67 -5.01 -1.69
CA HIS A 276 14.93 -4.86 -2.96
C HIS A 276 13.45 -4.47 -2.78
N ARG A 277 12.87 -4.72 -1.59
CA ARG A 277 11.45 -4.45 -1.30
C ARG A 277 11.04 -3.03 -1.66
N GLU A 278 11.76 -2.05 -1.15
CA GLU A 278 11.41 -0.64 -1.35
C GLU A 278 11.40 -0.29 -2.84
N GLU A 279 12.41 -0.73 -3.58
CA GLU A 279 12.52 -0.46 -5.01
C GLU A 279 11.39 -1.14 -5.79
N LEU A 280 11.10 -2.41 -5.51
CA LEU A 280 10.03 -3.17 -6.18
C LEU A 280 8.66 -2.56 -5.90
N MET A 281 8.41 -2.15 -4.66
CA MET A 281 7.15 -1.51 -4.29
C MET A 281 7.01 -0.13 -4.94
N LEU A 282 8.02 0.74 -4.84
CA LEU A 282 7.95 2.12 -5.34
C LEU A 282 8.04 2.25 -6.86
N HIS A 283 8.86 1.42 -7.52
CA HIS A 283 9.11 1.52 -8.95
C HIS A 283 8.36 0.46 -9.77
N GLY A 284 8.00 -0.67 -9.16
CA GLY A 284 7.20 -1.72 -9.81
C GLY A 284 5.70 -1.56 -9.54
N LEU A 285 5.29 -1.64 -8.26
CA LEU A 285 3.86 -1.71 -7.91
C LEU A 285 3.14 -0.35 -7.92
N VAL A 286 3.73 0.68 -7.30
CA VAL A 286 3.08 2.00 -7.14
C VAL A 286 2.63 2.63 -8.47
N PRO A 287 3.42 2.64 -9.57
CA PRO A 287 2.98 3.20 -10.84
C PRO A 287 1.74 2.53 -11.43
N ARG A 288 1.55 1.24 -11.12
CA ARG A 288 0.39 0.47 -11.56
C ARG A 288 -0.84 0.80 -10.71
N LEU A 289 -0.67 0.80 -9.39
CA LEU A 289 -1.73 1.16 -8.45
C LEU A 289 -2.19 2.61 -8.60
N ALA A 290 -1.31 3.53 -9.03
CA ALA A 290 -1.67 4.91 -9.31
C ALA A 290 -2.64 5.08 -10.49
N ARG A 291 -2.81 4.05 -11.33
CA ARG A 291 -3.79 4.04 -12.43
C ARG A 291 -5.16 3.50 -11.99
N VAL A 292 -5.23 2.90 -10.80
CA VAL A 292 -6.47 2.35 -10.27
C VAL A 292 -7.36 3.50 -9.80
N PRO A 293 -8.56 3.69 -10.36
CA PRO A 293 -9.47 4.74 -9.92
C PRO A 293 -10.03 4.42 -8.54
N GLY A 294 -10.21 5.43 -7.69
CA GLY A 294 -10.78 5.23 -6.36
C GLY A 294 -10.59 6.43 -5.45
N ALA A 295 -11.40 6.50 -4.40
CA ALA A 295 -11.28 7.57 -3.41
C ALA A 295 -9.89 7.53 -2.75
N PRO A 296 -9.19 8.67 -2.61
CA PRO A 296 -7.93 8.72 -1.90
C PRO A 296 -8.13 8.38 -0.42
N LEU A 297 -7.05 8.00 0.26
CA LEU A 297 -7.08 7.78 1.70
C LEU A 297 -7.43 9.09 2.44
N ALA A 298 -8.44 9.04 3.30
CA ALA A 298 -8.81 10.18 4.15
C ALA A 298 -8.54 9.93 5.64
N LEU A 299 -8.42 11.01 6.39
CA LEU A 299 -8.44 10.96 7.85
C LEU A 299 -9.87 10.63 8.31
N PRO A 300 -10.10 9.56 9.09
CA PRO A 300 -11.43 9.25 9.59
C PRO A 300 -11.88 10.33 10.58
N GLN A 301 -13.15 10.75 10.47
CA GLN A 301 -13.73 11.89 11.22
C GLN A 301 -13.42 11.86 12.72
N ARG A 302 -13.50 10.69 13.36
CA ARG A 302 -13.20 10.49 14.79
C ARG A 302 -11.76 10.82 15.23
N PHE A 303 -10.85 11.06 14.29
CA PHE A 303 -9.48 11.48 14.54
C PHE A 303 -9.24 12.96 14.23
N GLU A 304 -10.18 13.66 13.57
CA GLU A 304 -10.02 15.06 13.16
C GLU A 304 -9.74 15.97 14.36
N GLY A 305 -10.50 15.86 15.45
CA GLY A 305 -10.27 16.68 16.64
C GLY A 305 -8.90 16.45 17.29
N TRP A 306 -8.37 15.22 17.22
CA TRP A 306 -7.02 14.92 17.67
C TRP A 306 -5.96 15.54 16.75
N VAL A 307 -6.11 15.37 15.44
CA VAL A 307 -5.19 15.93 14.44
C VAL A 307 -5.20 17.45 14.48
N ALA A 308 -6.36 18.10 14.54
CA ALA A 308 -6.48 19.55 14.64
C ALA A 308 -5.77 20.10 15.89
N ARG A 309 -5.91 19.43 17.04
CA ARG A 309 -5.16 19.80 18.26
C ARG A 309 -3.65 19.66 18.05
N ARG A 310 -3.19 18.54 17.48
CA ARG A 310 -1.77 18.32 17.20
C ARG A 310 -1.22 19.31 16.16
N ALA A 311 -2.02 19.69 15.17
CA ALA A 311 -1.65 20.66 14.15
C ALA A 311 -1.43 22.05 14.76
N ARG A 312 -2.31 22.48 15.68
CA ARG A 312 -2.11 23.73 16.45
C ARG A 312 -0.81 23.73 17.25
N LEU A 313 -0.51 22.65 17.96
CA LEU A 313 0.75 22.51 18.69
C LEU A 313 1.97 22.57 17.76
N VAL A 314 1.91 21.88 16.61
CA VAL A 314 2.99 21.95 15.62
C VAL A 314 3.13 23.37 15.08
N HIS A 315 2.02 24.03 14.73
CA HIS A 315 2.04 25.42 14.26
C HIS A 315 2.70 26.36 15.28
N GLU A 316 2.27 26.32 16.54
CA GLU A 316 2.86 27.10 17.63
C GLU A 316 4.39 26.86 17.74
N GLU A 317 4.81 25.59 17.72
CA GLU A 317 6.23 25.21 17.75
C GLU A 317 7.01 25.66 16.50
N LEU A 318 6.39 25.69 15.32
CA LEU A 318 7.04 26.17 14.10
C LEU A 318 7.19 27.70 14.11
N THR A 319 6.17 28.42 14.60
CA THR A 319 6.20 29.89 14.67
C THR A 319 7.08 30.43 15.80
N GLY A 320 7.31 29.66 16.85
CA GLY A 320 8.13 30.06 18.00
C GLY A 320 9.60 29.61 17.93
N GLY A 321 10.06 29.02 16.82
CA GLY A 321 11.43 28.52 16.68
C GLY A 321 12.40 29.53 16.05
N ASP A 322 13.69 29.40 16.34
CA ASP A 322 14.76 30.28 15.82
C ASP A 322 15.19 29.98 14.36
N TYR A 323 14.42 29.17 13.64
CA TYR A 323 14.66 28.79 12.25
C TYR A 323 13.72 29.53 11.30
N ALA A 324 14.11 29.68 10.04
CA ALA A 324 13.25 30.34 9.06
C ALA A 324 12.13 29.40 8.58
N VAL A 325 10.90 29.92 8.48
CA VAL A 325 9.78 29.27 7.80
C VAL A 325 9.57 29.95 6.45
N LEU A 326 9.61 29.16 5.38
CA LEU A 326 9.41 29.60 4.01
C LEU A 326 7.99 29.18 3.57
N GLY A 327 7.16 30.18 3.27
CA GLY A 327 5.73 30.01 3.03
C GLY A 327 4.90 30.36 4.27
N ASP A 328 3.62 30.00 4.25
CA ASP A 328 2.71 30.25 5.36
C ASP A 328 2.74 29.05 6.36
N PRO A 329 3.14 29.26 7.63
CA PRO A 329 3.08 28.22 8.66
C PRO A 329 1.66 27.72 8.93
N ALA A 330 0.63 28.55 8.70
CA ALA A 330 -0.77 28.18 8.91
C ALA A 330 -1.23 27.06 7.96
N LEU A 331 -0.51 26.78 6.87
CA LEU A 331 -0.78 25.62 6.01
C LEU A 331 -0.70 24.28 6.76
N VAL A 332 0.10 24.20 7.84
CA VAL A 332 0.18 23.01 8.68
C VAL A 332 -1.12 22.76 9.44
N LEU A 333 -1.90 23.82 9.72
CA LEU A 333 -3.19 23.75 10.41
C LEU A 333 -4.31 23.15 9.56
N GLY A 334 -4.07 22.90 8.27
CA GLY A 334 -5.07 22.56 7.24
C GLY A 334 -6.39 21.97 7.77
N GLY A 335 -7.52 22.56 7.36
CA GLY A 335 -8.86 22.12 7.72
C GLY A 335 -9.23 20.74 7.14
N PRO A 336 -10.34 20.13 7.62
CA PRO A 336 -10.83 18.85 7.09
C PRO A 336 -11.18 19.02 5.60
N GLY A 337 -10.24 18.70 4.70
CA GLY A 337 -10.42 18.86 3.25
C GLY A 337 -9.20 19.30 2.43
N ALA A 338 -8.14 19.88 3.02
CA ALA A 338 -6.96 20.26 2.23
C ALA A 338 -6.15 19.05 1.68
N ALA A 339 -6.37 17.86 2.26
CA ALA A 339 -5.81 16.59 1.80
C ALA A 339 -6.69 15.84 0.77
N ALA A 340 -7.83 16.42 0.37
CA ALA A 340 -8.63 15.94 -0.75
C ALA A 340 -8.81 17.11 -1.73
N ALA A 341 -7.75 17.48 -2.45
CA ALA A 341 -8.01 17.80 -3.84
C ALA A 341 -8.75 16.58 -4.39
N PRO A 342 -10.00 16.71 -4.87
CA PRO A 342 -10.63 15.60 -5.56
C PRO A 342 -9.61 15.08 -6.57
N ASP A 343 -9.51 13.76 -6.70
CA ASP A 343 -8.85 13.25 -7.90
C ASP A 343 -9.55 13.84 -9.13
N ALA A 344 -9.01 13.63 -10.33
CA ALA A 344 -9.68 14.09 -11.55
C ALA A 344 -11.14 13.59 -11.70
N SER A 345 -11.61 12.69 -10.82
CA SER A 345 -12.95 12.11 -10.76
C SER A 345 -13.88 12.67 -9.66
N GLY A 346 -13.45 13.61 -8.83
CA GLY A 346 -14.35 14.31 -7.89
C GLY A 346 -14.71 13.55 -6.60
N ARG A 347 -14.08 12.42 -6.28
CA ARG A 347 -14.51 11.56 -5.16
C ARG A 347 -13.95 12.02 -3.80
N ALA A 348 -14.82 12.13 -2.80
CA ALA A 348 -14.42 12.36 -1.40
C ALA A 348 -13.58 11.19 -0.88
N GLY A 349 -12.49 11.48 -0.17
CA GLY A 349 -11.60 10.45 0.35
C GLY A 349 -12.26 9.53 1.39
N GLY A 350 -11.72 8.33 1.58
CA GLY A 350 -12.32 7.29 2.43
C GLY A 350 -11.31 6.43 3.20
N SER A 351 -11.84 5.52 4.01
CA SER A 351 -11.08 4.42 4.63
C SER A 351 -11.08 3.20 3.69
N PRO A 352 -10.03 2.37 3.70
CA PRO A 352 -10.00 1.15 2.90
C PRO A 352 -11.13 0.18 3.31
N SER A 353 -11.78 -0.43 2.32
CA SER A 353 -12.79 -1.48 2.49
C SER A 353 -12.20 -2.85 2.12
N GLU A 354 -12.34 -3.85 2.99
CA GLU A 354 -11.74 -5.16 2.72
C GLU A 354 -12.30 -5.84 1.45
N GLU A 355 -13.59 -5.66 1.16
CA GLU A 355 -14.22 -6.21 -0.05
C GLU A 355 -13.76 -5.48 -1.32
N ALA A 356 -13.55 -4.17 -1.25
CA ALA A 356 -13.00 -3.39 -2.36
C ALA A 356 -11.54 -3.76 -2.63
N VAL A 357 -10.76 -3.98 -1.56
CA VAL A 357 -9.38 -4.50 -1.63
C VAL A 357 -9.35 -5.90 -2.25
N LEU A 358 -10.28 -6.79 -1.89
CA LEU A 358 -10.39 -8.12 -2.50
C LEU A 358 -10.72 -8.03 -3.99
N THR A 359 -11.73 -7.23 -4.35
CA THR A 359 -12.13 -7.02 -5.74
C THR A 359 -10.96 -6.49 -6.56
N LEU A 360 -10.20 -5.52 -6.01
CA LEU A 360 -9.00 -5.00 -6.65
C LEU A 360 -7.91 -6.05 -6.79
N ALA A 361 -7.68 -6.88 -5.78
CA ALA A 361 -6.68 -7.95 -5.83
C ALA A 361 -7.00 -8.98 -6.92
N LEU A 362 -8.26 -9.40 -7.04
CA LEU A 362 -8.73 -10.32 -8.09
C LEU A 362 -8.51 -9.73 -9.48
N ARG A 363 -8.91 -8.46 -9.70
CA ARG A 363 -8.69 -7.77 -10.98
C ARG A 363 -7.21 -7.64 -11.32
N THR A 364 -6.39 -7.25 -10.34
CA THR A 364 -4.94 -7.07 -10.53
C THR A 364 -4.27 -8.40 -10.91
N LEU A 365 -4.72 -9.53 -10.34
CA LEU A 365 -4.21 -10.86 -10.72
C LEU A 365 -4.58 -11.24 -12.15
N LEU A 366 -5.81 -10.95 -12.58
CA LEU A 366 -6.23 -11.18 -13.96
C LEU A 366 -5.44 -10.31 -14.95
N GLU A 367 -5.23 -9.03 -14.63
CA GLU A 367 -4.46 -8.10 -15.46
C GLU A 367 -2.96 -8.46 -15.53
N ASN A 368 -2.42 -9.12 -14.50
CA ASN A 368 -1.05 -9.62 -14.49
C ASN A 368 -0.84 -10.83 -15.41
N ASP A 369 -1.90 -11.55 -15.72
CA ASP A 369 -1.82 -12.78 -16.49
C ASP A 369 -2.14 -12.51 -17.97
N PRO A 370 -1.16 -12.65 -18.88
CA PRO A 370 -1.29 -12.22 -20.27
C PRO A 370 -2.35 -12.97 -21.09
N HIS A 371 -2.85 -14.10 -20.57
CA HIS A 371 -3.86 -14.94 -21.23
C HIS A 371 -5.23 -14.89 -20.53
N SER A 372 -5.37 -14.11 -19.47
CA SER A 372 -6.62 -13.91 -18.75
C SER A 372 -7.47 -12.78 -19.36
N ARG A 373 -8.78 -12.79 -19.09
CA ARG A 373 -9.70 -11.71 -19.49
C ARG A 373 -10.50 -11.22 -18.29
N VAL A 374 -10.63 -9.91 -18.14
CA VAL A 374 -11.53 -9.27 -17.17
C VAL A 374 -12.89 -9.06 -17.84
N GLU A 375 -13.98 -9.48 -17.19
CA GLU A 375 -15.33 -9.24 -17.70
C GLU A 375 -15.89 -7.93 -17.14
N GLY A 376 -16.42 -7.05 -18.00
CA GLY A 376 -17.06 -5.78 -17.60
C GLY A 376 -16.12 -4.58 -17.37
N ALA A 377 -15.01 -4.50 -18.10
CA ALA A 377 -14.13 -3.32 -18.13
C ALA A 377 -14.72 -2.15 -18.92
#